data_AF-A0A2S7UVZ6-F1
#
_entry.id   AF-A0A2S7UVZ6-F1
#
_cell.length_a   1.000
_cell.length_b   1.000
_cell.length_c   1.000
_cell.angle_alpha   90.00
_cell.angle_beta   90.00
_cell.angle_gamma   90.00
#
_symmetry.space_group_name_H-M   'P 1'
#
loop_
_entity.id
_entity.type
_entity.pdbx_description
1 polymer ?
#
loop_
_entity_poly.entity_id
_entity_poly.type
_entity_poly.pdbx_seq_one_letter_code
_entity_poly.pdbx_strand_id
1 'polypeptide(L)' 'MGGILTLLAGIWLYLAAVGKVQMNPDQMKSEEWRNKFGTVWKIAAPILILFGVFRLYSAYF' A
#
# COMPACT_ATOMS: atom_id res chain seq x y z
N MET A 1 -4.16 8.22 -15.80
CA MET A 1 -4.36 6.86 -15.25
C MET A 1 -3.31 6.42 -14.22
N GLY A 2 -2.01 6.74 -14.39
CA GLY A 2 -0.96 6.24 -13.49
C GLY A 2 -1.04 6.68 -12.02
N GLY A 3 -1.49 7.92 -11.72
CA GLY A 3 -1.57 8.42 -10.34
C GLY A 3 -2.61 7.72 -9.46
N ILE A 4 -3.79 7.39 -10.02
CA ILE A 4 -4.85 6.64 -9.32
C ILE A 4 -4.36 5.23 -8.98
N LEU A 5 -3.69 4.55 -9.92
CA LEU A 5 -3.14 3.22 -9.67
C LEU A 5 -2.11 3.23 -8.55
N THR A 6 -1.19 4.21 -8.54
CA THR A 6 -0.20 4.36 -7.48
C THR A 6 -0.84 4.64 -6.12
N LEU A 7 -1.87 5.49 -6.08
CA LEU A 7 -2.62 5.79 -4.87
C LEU A 7 -3.32 4.56 -4.30
N LEU A 8 -4.08 3.84 -5.15
CA LEU A 8 -4.80 2.63 -4.76
C LEU A 8 -3.84 1.52 -4.30
N ALA A 9 -2.71 1.33 -4.99
CA ALA A 9 -1.69 0.38 -4.59
C ALA A 9 -1.09 0.72 -3.22
N GLY A 10 -0.79 2.00 -2.97
CA GLY A 10 -0.31 2.47 -1.68
C GLY A 10 -1.32 2.20 -0.56
N ILE A 11 -2.60 2.54 -0.75
CA ILE A 11 -3.66 2.28 0.22
C ILE A 11 -3.78 0.78 0.52
N TRP A 12 -3.81 -0.04 -0.53
CA TRP A 12 -3.95 -1.49 -0.38
C TRP A 12 -2.77 -2.11 0.38
N LEU A 13 -1.53 -1.70 0.05
CA LEU A 13 -0.32 -2.16 0.74
C LEU A 13 -0.31 -1.73 2.21
N TYR A 14 -0.78 -0.52 2.52
CA TYR A 14 -0.93 -0.07 3.90
C TYR A 14 -1.94 -0.94 4.67
N LEU A 15 -3.10 -1.21 4.08
CA LEU A 15 -4.12 -2.06 4.70
C LEU A 15 -3.61 -3.50 4.91
N ALA A 16 -2.85 -4.04 3.96
CA ALA A 16 -2.21 -5.35 4.10
C ALA A 16 -1.16 -5.35 5.24
N ALA A 17 -0.34 -4.31 5.32
CA ALA A 17 0.69 -4.16 6.36
C ALA A 17 0.10 -3.99 7.78
N VAL A 18 -1.08 -3.38 7.91
CA VAL A 18 -1.81 -3.25 9.17
C VAL A 18 -2.64 -4.51 9.49
N GLY A 19 -2.76 -5.45 8.55
CA GLY A 19 -3.48 -6.70 8.73
C GLY A 19 -4.99 -6.59 8.50
N LYS A 20 -5.45 -5.51 7.86
CA LYS A 20 -6.85 -5.34 7.42
C LYS A 20 -7.14 -6.10 6.12
N VAL A 21 -6.09 -6.39 5.34
CA VAL A 21 -6.16 -7.18 4.11
C VAL A 21 -5.21 -8.36 4.22
N GLN A 22 -5.66 -9.53 3.78
CA GLN A 22 -4.83 -10.72 3.68
C GLN A 22 -4.15 -10.75 2.31
N MET A 23 -2.84 -10.98 2.31
CA MET A 23 -2.03 -11.15 1.09
C MET A 23 -2.14 -12.57 0.51
N ASN A 24 -2.57 -13.52 1.35
CA ASN A 24 -2.69 -14.92 1.01
C ASN A 24 -3.98 -15.47 1.65
N PRO A 25 -4.72 -16.35 0.95
CA PRO A 25 -5.83 -17.08 1.56
C PRO A 25 -5.43 -17.87 2.83
N ASP A 26 -4.18 -18.32 2.87
CA ASP A 26 -3.60 -18.94 4.06
C ASP A 26 -3.15 -17.85 5.04
N GLN A 27 -3.82 -17.81 6.20
CA GLN A 27 -3.56 -16.84 7.25
C GLN A 27 -2.11 -16.89 7.73
N MET A 28 -1.51 -18.07 7.86
CA MET A 28 -0.14 -18.24 8.36
C MET A 28 0.86 -17.57 7.41
N LYS A 29 0.71 -17.79 6.10
CA LYS A 29 1.56 -17.14 5.08
C LYS A 29 1.35 -15.64 5.02
N SER A 30 0.11 -15.17 5.23
CA SER A 30 -0.17 -13.74 5.27
C SER A 30 0.44 -13.06 6.49
N GLU A 31 0.53 -13.76 7.63
CA GLU A 31 1.20 -13.30 8.84
C GLU A 31 2.73 -13.29 8.67
N GLU A 32 3.32 -14.31 8.07
CA GLU A 32 4.74 -14.34 7.73
C GLU A 32 5.15 -13.16 6.84
N TRP A 33 4.35 -12.90 5.80
CA TRP A 33 4.57 -11.74 4.92
C TRP A 33 4.51 -10.43 5.71
N ARG A 34 3.50 -10.28 6.58
CA ARG A 34 3.33 -9.07 7.40
C ARG A 34 4.45 -8.90 8.42
N ASN A 35 4.97 -9.98 9.00
CA ASN A 35 6.10 -9.91 9.91
C ASN A 35 7.40 -9.51 9.18
N LYS A 36 7.58 -10.01 7.96
CA LYS A 36 8.77 -9.71 7.14
C LYS A 36 8.75 -8.31 6.53
N PHE A 37 7.59 -7.87 6.03
CA PHE A 37 7.49 -6.65 5.22
C PHE A 37 6.53 -5.60 5.78
N GLY A 38 5.73 -5.92 6.79
CA GLY A 38 4.70 -5.02 7.32
C GLY A 38 5.28 -3.73 7.88
N THR A 39 6.39 -3.77 8.61
CA THR A 39 7.05 -2.54 9.11
C THR A 39 7.53 -1.66 7.97
N VAL A 40 8.12 -2.26 6.93
CA VAL A 40 8.58 -1.54 5.74
C VAL A 40 7.41 -0.88 5.02
N TRP A 41 6.32 -1.63 4.77
CA TRP A 41 5.16 -1.12 4.07
C TRP A 41 4.34 -0.12 4.89
N LYS A 42 4.35 -0.17 6.22
CA LYS A 42 3.74 0.89 7.06
C LYS A 42 4.40 2.26 6.86
N ILE A 43 5.68 2.29 6.48
CA ILE A 43 6.43 3.53 6.22
C ILE A 43 6.39 3.88 4.73
N ALA A 44 6.61 2.90 3.85
CA ALA A 44 6.67 3.11 2.40
C ALA A 44 5.30 3.40 1.77
N ALA A 45 4.22 2.80 2.27
CA ALA A 45 2.89 2.99 1.71
C ALA A 45 2.37 4.44 1.84
N PRO A 46 2.52 5.14 2.98
CA PRO A 46 2.24 6.58 3.08
C PRO A 46 2.98 7.41 2.02
N ILE A 47 4.24 7.09 1.73
CA ILE A 47 5.03 7.78 0.69
C ILE A 47 4.40 7.55 -0.70
N LEU A 48 4.01 6.31 -1.01
CA LEU A 48 3.32 5.97 -2.27
C LEU A 48 1.96 6.68 -2.39
N ILE A 49 1.21 6.79 -1.30
CA ILE A 49 -0.07 7.51 -1.28
C ILE A 49 0.16 8.99 -1.58
N LEU A 50 1.07 9.65 -0.86
CA LEU A 50 1.40 11.06 -1.08
C LEU A 50 1.90 11.31 -2.51
N PHE A 51 2.74 10.44 -3.03
CA PHE A 51 3.22 10.53 -4.41
C PHE A 51 2.09 10.34 -5.43
N GLY A 52 1.18 9.39 -5.17
CA GLY A 52 -0.03 9.20 -5.99
C GLY A 52 -0.93 10.43 -5.99
N VAL A 53 -1.16 11.03 -4.82
CA VAL A 53 -1.92 12.30 -4.68
C VAL A 53 -1.23 13.42 -5.46
N PHE A 54 0.07 13.61 -5.26
CA PHE A 54 0.85 14.66 -5.94
C PHE A 54 0.77 14.51 -7.47
N ARG A 55 0.95 13.30 -7.98
CA ARG A 55 0.88 13.01 -9.42
C ARG A 55 -0.53 13.22 -9.98
N LEU A 56 -1.57 12.96 -9.18
CA LEU A 56 -2.94 13.28 -9.59
C LEU A 56 -3.14 14.78 -9.62
N TYR A 57 -2.75 15.48 -8.56
CA TYR A 57 -2.84 16.93 -8.50
C TYR A 57 -2.17 17.59 -9.71
N SER A 58 -0.93 17.21 -10.03
CA SER A 58 -0.19 17.74 -11.19
C SER A 58 -0.74 17.34 -12.56
N ALA A 59 -1.65 16.36 -12.62
CA ALA A 59 -2.28 15.93 -13.86
C ALA A 59 -3.62 16.64 -14.12
N TYR A 60 -4.24 17.20 -13.06
CA TYR A 60 -5.52 17.90 -13.14
C TYR A 60 -5.39 19.43 -12.99
N PHE A 61 -4.31 19.91 -12.38
CA PHE A 61 -3.97 21.33 -12.21
C PHE A 61 -2.58 21.60 -12.79
#